data_AF-A0A1E3PQQ4-F1
#
_entry.id   AF-A0A1E3PQQ4-F1
#
_cell.length_a   1.000
_cell.length_b   1.000
_cell.length_c   1.000
_cell.angle_alpha   90.00
_cell.angle_beta   90.00
_cell.angle_gamma   90.00
#
_symmetry.space_group_name_H-M   'P 1'
#
loop_
_entity.id
_entity.type
_entity.pdbx_description
1 polymer ?
#
loop_
_entity_poly.entity_id
_entity_poly.type
_entity_poly.pdbx_seq_one_letter_code
_entity_poly.pdbx_strand_id
1 'polypeptide(L)'
;MSNTSFFDPAPLQTRPMRAKSLSKGHNRRPSSQILIPPIKPVSRPSSDKTIKEGDEALKGVENPLLASSATGATFLIGAQFFAKIVTFTLNQFLVRITQPETFGEMAQLDFMISTVLSFSREAIRLALQRVSLSSKPRNKNYRVEDGVVEGTLSGSIQSFVNFGYVSFFLGLAILLFSVPLYMHFGDLKRYDNFTMAFNIYTISAIIELASEPFFVLTQAQLKFKTRAQIESLAILGRGISTILVSVFFRDAGIIAFGIGQLVYSTILASLYLKSVLKDNKIREFGLTPTSILRDDVTTKRFYLENELRGLAITIWLQTIFKHLLSEGDHLIVSYFLSIADQGVYAVVGNYGSLLARIVFFPIEEAIRTFFSKLLIEPVSKKNKELSLTVLSSIIRAYTYISLLAIITGPTLGPFILQLLAGSYWSSTSAPSVFGFYILYIPFLAFNGSLEAFVQSVASASHLRRQSQAMILFTALFAFSSYFFMHAPFNWGAQGLIIANMLNMSVRIIWCSLWIKSYYKLKIFKNLVSDALPSKVILLSFLVNCAGAYYIVGIVNTVSEAFKILGFVLVFMSTIVWQEKDLFTRAIEILKRKLKKD
;
A
#
# COMPACT_ATOMS: atom_id res chain seq x y z
N MET A 1 51.35 -2.11 53.01
CA MET A 1 52.57 -1.83 52.21
C MET A 1 53.07 -3.15 51.65
N SER A 2 52.70 -3.46 50.41
CA SER A 2 53.37 -4.41 49.53
C SER A 2 52.67 -4.33 48.16
N ASN A 3 53.49 -4.11 47.14
CA ASN A 3 53.13 -4.06 45.72
C ASN A 3 53.34 -5.46 45.09
N THR A 4 52.92 -5.59 43.83
CA THR A 4 53.09 -6.70 42.84
C THR A 4 51.94 -7.71 42.86
N SER A 5 51.36 -8.17 41.76
CA SER A 5 51.58 -8.10 40.29
C SER A 5 50.38 -8.88 39.66
N PHE A 6 49.85 -8.63 38.46
CA PHE A 6 50.27 -9.22 37.18
C PHE A 6 49.25 -8.83 36.06
N PHE A 7 49.80 -8.35 34.93
CA PHE A 7 49.47 -8.60 33.51
C PHE A 7 48.07 -8.37 32.87
N ASP A 8 48.14 -7.51 31.84
CA ASP A 8 47.35 -7.32 30.59
C ASP A 8 46.72 -8.57 29.94
N PRO A 9 45.65 -8.48 29.07
CA PRO A 9 45.81 -7.86 27.74
C PRO A 9 44.58 -7.26 26.99
N ALA A 10 44.93 -6.43 25.99
CA ALA A 10 44.34 -6.21 24.66
C ALA A 10 43.06 -5.36 24.44
N PRO A 11 43.07 -4.44 23.44
CA PRO A 11 41.93 -3.59 23.10
C PRO A 11 40.98 -4.27 22.10
N LEU A 12 39.70 -4.42 22.49
CA LEU A 12 38.63 -4.86 21.59
C LEU A 12 38.14 -3.70 20.71
N GLN A 13 38.40 -3.85 19.41
CA GLN A 13 37.92 -3.05 18.31
C GLN A 13 36.40 -2.81 18.38
N THR A 14 35.99 -1.54 18.45
CA THR A 14 34.60 -1.11 18.31
C THR A 14 34.19 -1.12 16.84
N ARG A 15 33.49 -2.19 16.42
CA ARG A 15 32.72 -2.20 15.16
C ARG A 15 31.41 -1.43 15.34
N PRO A 16 31.08 -0.41 14.53
CA PRO A 16 29.73 0.12 14.48
C PRO A 16 28.83 -0.84 13.67
N MET A 17 27.92 -1.54 14.34
CA MET A 17 26.89 -2.33 13.65
C MET A 17 25.87 -1.39 12.99
N ARG A 18 25.88 -1.41 11.66
CA ARG A 18 24.86 -0.83 10.77
C ARG A 18 23.46 -1.33 11.12
N ALA A 19 22.56 -0.40 11.45
CA ALA A 19 21.12 -0.63 11.48
C ALA A 19 20.63 -0.99 10.05
N LYS A 20 20.14 -2.21 9.87
CA LYS A 20 19.41 -2.62 8.67
C LYS A 20 17.94 -2.22 8.82
N SER A 21 17.52 -1.19 8.11
CA SER A 21 16.10 -0.83 7.94
C SER A 21 15.42 -1.83 7.00
N LEU A 22 14.70 -2.80 7.57
CA LEU A 22 13.83 -3.70 6.82
C LEU A 22 12.42 -3.10 6.78
N SER A 23 12.07 -2.48 5.65
CA SER A 23 10.71 -2.03 5.35
C SER A 23 9.82 -3.26 5.14
N LYS A 24 8.90 -3.50 6.06
CA LYS A 24 7.86 -4.53 5.91
C LYS A 24 6.67 -3.99 5.13
N GLY A 25 6.27 -4.75 4.12
CA GLY A 25 5.04 -4.57 3.37
C GLY A 25 3.80 -4.61 4.26
N HIS A 26 2.92 -3.66 4.02
CA HIS A 26 1.50 -3.69 4.34
C HIS A 26 0.78 -3.19 3.10
N ASN A 27 -0.32 -3.85 2.74
CA ASN A 27 -1.31 -3.32 1.82
C ASN A 27 -1.79 -1.98 2.35
N ARG A 28 -1.16 -0.91 1.89
CA ARG A 28 -1.65 0.46 2.00
C ARG A 28 -1.19 1.28 0.81
N ARG A 29 -2.19 1.96 0.26
CA ARG A 29 -2.13 3.02 -0.74
C ARG A 29 -1.10 4.10 -0.29
N PRO A 30 -0.16 4.56 -1.14
CA PRO A 30 0.52 5.84 -0.93
C PRO A 30 -0.47 6.96 -1.31
N SER A 31 -0.67 8.08 -0.62
CA SER A 31 0.04 8.70 0.49
C SER A 31 -0.90 9.64 1.26
N SER A 32 -0.90 9.55 2.58
CA SER A 32 -1.13 10.70 3.47
C SER A 32 -0.08 10.58 4.58
N GLN A 33 1.15 10.98 4.26
CA GLN A 33 2.23 11.02 5.23
C GLN A 33 1.93 12.13 6.25
N ILE A 34 1.65 11.71 7.47
CA ILE A 34 1.70 12.57 8.65
C ILE A 34 3.15 13.05 8.77
N LEU A 35 3.32 14.38 8.70
CA LEU A 35 4.60 15.06 8.81
C LEU A 35 5.26 14.73 10.16
N ILE A 36 6.36 13.97 10.15
CA ILE A 36 7.25 13.84 11.32
C ILE A 36 8.20 15.06 11.26
N PRO A 37 8.30 15.89 12.31
CA PRO A 37 9.21 17.04 12.28
C PRO A 37 10.68 16.60 12.18
N PRO A 38 11.54 17.34 11.44
CA PRO A 38 12.93 16.97 11.24
C PRO A 38 13.73 17.05 12.55
N ILE A 39 14.63 16.08 12.74
CA ILE A 39 15.70 16.14 13.74
C ILE A 39 16.61 17.32 13.34
N LYS A 40 16.83 18.27 14.26
CA LYS A 40 17.77 19.38 14.04
C LYS A 40 19.16 18.81 13.69
N PRO A 41 19.82 19.27 12.62
CA PRO A 41 21.18 18.84 12.33
C PRO A 41 22.11 19.34 13.45
N VAL A 42 22.86 18.42 14.04
CA VAL A 42 23.97 18.74 14.93
C VAL A 42 25.06 19.36 14.07
N SER A 43 25.29 20.66 14.25
CA SER A 43 26.40 21.40 13.66
C SER A 43 27.73 20.88 14.21
N ARG A 44 28.65 20.41 13.36
CA ARG A 44 30.06 20.23 13.73
C ARG A 44 31.02 20.46 12.54
N PRO A 45 32.27 20.83 12.83
CA PRO A 45 32.87 22.03 12.27
C PRO A 45 33.76 21.79 11.05
N SER A 46 34.05 22.89 10.38
CA SER A 46 35.02 23.08 9.30
C SER A 46 36.40 22.50 9.62
N SER A 47 36.97 21.73 8.70
CA SER A 47 38.42 21.72 8.50
C SER A 47 38.75 21.46 7.03
N ASP A 48 39.46 22.46 6.49
CA ASP A 48 40.17 22.49 5.24
C ASP A 48 41.29 21.44 5.21
N LYS A 49 41.52 20.83 4.03
CA LYS A 49 42.86 20.51 3.50
C LYS A 49 42.76 19.92 2.09
N THR A 50 43.18 20.73 1.14
CA THR A 50 43.59 20.39 -0.23
C THR A 50 44.64 19.28 -0.29
N ILE A 51 44.42 18.28 -1.16
CA ILE A 51 45.50 17.53 -1.83
C ILE A 51 45.10 17.37 -3.30
N LYS A 52 46.02 17.75 -4.19
CA LYS A 52 45.99 17.57 -5.66
C LYS A 52 46.51 16.17 -6.00
N GLU A 53 45.86 15.51 -6.96
CA GLU A 53 46.34 14.49 -7.93
C GLU A 53 45.06 13.86 -8.54
N GLY A 54 44.81 13.80 -9.85
CA GLY A 54 45.73 13.56 -10.96
C GLY A 54 45.56 12.11 -11.44
N ASP A 55 44.49 11.84 -12.20
CA ASP A 55 44.39 10.78 -13.23
C ASP A 55 44.42 9.25 -12.91
N GLU A 56 44.02 8.77 -11.72
CA GLU A 56 43.81 7.31 -11.50
C GLU A 56 42.45 6.89 -10.89
N ALA A 57 41.39 7.68 -11.02
CA ALA A 57 40.08 7.37 -10.40
C ALA A 57 39.04 6.73 -11.35
N LEU A 58 39.45 5.91 -12.34
CA LEU A 58 38.54 5.28 -13.31
C LEU A 58 38.33 3.77 -13.14
N LYS A 59 38.77 3.18 -12.02
CA LYS A 59 38.42 1.80 -11.67
C LYS A 59 38.14 1.68 -10.18
N GLY A 60 36.94 1.22 -9.83
CA GLY A 60 36.65 0.70 -8.49
C GLY A 60 35.70 1.53 -7.63
N VAL A 61 34.44 1.64 -8.02
CA VAL A 61 33.34 1.67 -7.03
C VAL A 61 32.22 0.77 -7.54
N GLU A 62 32.49 -0.54 -7.65
CA GLU A 62 31.42 -1.51 -7.46
C GLU A 62 31.10 -1.49 -5.97
N ASN A 63 30.14 -0.67 -5.58
CA ASN A 63 29.66 -0.59 -4.21
C ASN A 63 29.10 -1.97 -3.81
N PRO A 64 29.76 -2.76 -2.93
CA PRO A 64 29.29 -4.09 -2.52
C PRO A 64 27.94 -4.03 -1.78
N LEU A 65 27.56 -2.82 -1.36
CA LEU A 65 26.26 -2.47 -0.81
C LEU A 65 25.11 -2.54 -1.83
N LEU A 66 25.35 -2.22 -3.11
CA LEU A 66 24.32 -2.28 -4.15
C LEU A 66 24.02 -3.72 -4.56
N ALA A 67 25.04 -4.58 -4.64
CA ALA A 67 24.88 -5.99 -4.99
C ALA A 67 24.21 -6.79 -3.85
N SER A 68 24.66 -6.62 -2.60
CA SER A 68 24.07 -7.30 -1.44
C SER A 68 22.64 -6.80 -1.11
N SER A 69 22.35 -5.52 -1.36
CA SER A 69 20.97 -5.00 -1.32
C SER A 69 20.13 -5.48 -2.50
N ALA A 70 20.70 -5.70 -3.68
CA ALA A 70 19.97 -6.22 -4.85
C ALA A 70 19.53 -7.67 -4.64
N THR A 71 20.37 -8.57 -4.13
CA THR A 71 19.99 -9.98 -3.93
C THR A 71 18.88 -10.14 -2.88
N GLY A 72 18.98 -9.40 -1.76
CA GLY A 72 17.94 -9.39 -0.73
C GLY A 72 16.64 -8.72 -1.20
N ALA A 73 16.74 -7.64 -1.98
CA ALA A 73 15.59 -7.00 -2.60
C ALA A 73 14.91 -7.92 -3.63
N THR A 74 15.68 -8.63 -4.47
CA THR A 74 15.13 -9.57 -5.46
C THR A 74 14.40 -10.74 -4.79
N PHE A 75 14.94 -11.31 -3.71
CA PHE A 75 14.25 -12.37 -2.96
C PHE A 75 12.95 -11.86 -2.31
N LEU A 76 12.97 -10.66 -1.72
CA LEU A 76 11.78 -10.03 -1.14
C LEU A 76 10.74 -9.68 -2.21
N ILE A 77 11.17 -9.16 -3.36
CA ILE A 77 10.31 -8.88 -4.51
C ILE A 77 9.71 -10.18 -5.04
N GLY A 78 10.50 -11.25 -5.18
CA GLY A 78 10.04 -12.57 -5.60
C GLY A 78 9.02 -13.18 -4.63
N ALA A 79 9.28 -13.09 -3.32
CA ALA A 79 8.34 -13.57 -2.30
C ALA A 79 7.03 -12.77 -2.29
N GLN A 80 7.10 -11.44 -2.43
CA GLN A 80 5.92 -10.58 -2.57
C GLN A 80 5.13 -10.87 -3.85
N PHE A 81 5.84 -11.13 -4.94
CA PHE A 81 5.24 -11.49 -6.21
C PHE A 81 4.52 -12.84 -6.11
N PHE A 82 5.15 -13.86 -5.52
CA PHE A 82 4.54 -15.16 -5.29
C PHE A 82 3.29 -15.06 -4.41
N ALA A 83 3.37 -14.33 -3.29
CA ALA A 83 2.21 -14.10 -2.42
C ALA A 83 1.05 -13.44 -3.17
N LYS A 84 1.33 -12.43 -3.99
CA LYS A 84 0.33 -11.78 -4.85
C LYS A 84 -0.29 -12.73 -5.87
N ILE A 85 0.51 -13.62 -6.47
CA ILE A 85 -0.02 -14.65 -7.39
C ILE A 85 -0.99 -15.57 -6.65
N VAL A 86 -0.61 -16.08 -5.47
CA VAL A 86 -1.48 -17.00 -4.72
C VAL A 86 -2.80 -16.34 -4.36
N THR A 87 -2.78 -15.11 -3.81
CA THR A 87 -4.00 -14.37 -3.50
C THR A 87 -4.81 -14.04 -4.76
N PHE A 88 -4.15 -13.66 -5.86
CA PHE A 88 -4.81 -13.41 -7.13
C PHE A 88 -5.50 -14.65 -7.67
N THR A 89 -4.85 -15.82 -7.63
CA THR A 89 -5.43 -17.09 -8.05
C THR A 89 -6.66 -17.44 -7.21
N LEU A 90 -6.59 -17.32 -5.88
CA LEU A 90 -7.76 -17.57 -5.02
C LEU A 90 -8.91 -16.62 -5.35
N ASN A 91 -8.64 -15.32 -5.50
CA ASN A 91 -9.64 -14.35 -5.90
C ASN A 91 -10.21 -14.62 -7.31
N GLN A 92 -9.36 -15.09 -8.23
CA GLN A 92 -9.76 -15.47 -9.58
C GLN A 92 -10.77 -16.62 -9.57
N PHE A 93 -10.56 -17.62 -8.71
CA PHE A 93 -11.52 -18.70 -8.52
C PHE A 93 -12.84 -18.17 -7.95
N LEU A 94 -12.80 -17.30 -6.94
CA LEU A 94 -14.00 -16.68 -6.37
C LEU A 94 -14.80 -15.89 -7.41
N VAL A 95 -14.14 -15.06 -8.22
CA VAL A 95 -14.79 -14.28 -9.31
C VAL A 95 -15.56 -15.19 -10.27
N ARG A 96 -15.04 -16.39 -10.57
CA ARG A 96 -15.70 -17.30 -11.52
C ARG A 96 -16.90 -18.06 -10.95
N ILE A 97 -17.01 -18.18 -9.63
CA ILE A 97 -18.08 -18.97 -8.98
C ILE A 97 -19.10 -18.10 -8.24
N THR A 98 -18.87 -16.81 -8.10
CA THR A 98 -19.73 -15.90 -7.33
C THR A 98 -20.33 -14.82 -8.23
N GLN A 99 -21.58 -14.48 -7.98
CA GLN A 99 -22.34 -13.47 -8.72
C GLN A 99 -21.95 -12.04 -8.31
N PRO A 100 -22.17 -11.05 -9.20
CA PRO A 100 -21.86 -9.64 -8.95
C PRO A 100 -22.50 -9.08 -7.67
N GLU A 101 -23.74 -9.46 -7.38
CA GLU A 101 -24.50 -8.98 -6.22
C GLU A 101 -23.83 -9.43 -4.92
N THR A 102 -23.52 -10.73 -4.80
CA THR A 102 -22.80 -11.28 -3.64
C THR A 102 -21.41 -10.67 -3.47
N PHE A 103 -20.71 -10.35 -4.57
CA PHE A 103 -19.44 -9.64 -4.50
C PHE A 103 -19.58 -8.19 -4.01
N GLY A 104 -20.68 -7.52 -4.38
CA GLY A 104 -21.02 -6.20 -3.86
C GLY A 104 -21.32 -6.21 -2.38
N GLU A 105 -22.14 -7.18 -1.93
CA GLU A 105 -22.44 -7.41 -0.52
C GLU A 105 -21.16 -7.67 0.29
N MET A 106 -20.28 -8.54 -0.22
CA MET A 106 -18.97 -8.80 0.38
C MET A 106 -18.15 -7.51 0.49
N ALA A 107 -18.05 -6.73 -0.59
CA ALA A 107 -17.26 -5.49 -0.60
C ALA A 107 -17.77 -4.48 0.43
N GLN A 108 -19.10 -4.39 0.62
CA GLN A 108 -19.72 -3.52 1.60
C GLN A 108 -19.41 -3.97 3.04
N LEU A 109 -19.54 -5.27 3.33
CA LEU A 109 -19.23 -5.83 4.65
C LEU A 109 -17.74 -5.74 4.99
N ASP A 110 -16.86 -6.01 4.02
CA ASP A 110 -15.40 -5.87 4.18
C ASP A 110 -15.02 -4.41 4.43
N PHE A 111 -15.66 -3.46 3.75
CA PHE A 111 -15.43 -2.04 3.96
C PHE A 111 -15.86 -1.60 5.37
N MET A 112 -17.02 -2.06 5.84
CA MET A 112 -17.49 -1.79 7.20
C MET A 112 -16.52 -2.32 8.26
N ILE A 113 -16.15 -3.62 8.18
CA ILE A 113 -15.20 -4.21 9.14
C ILE A 113 -13.86 -3.47 9.08
N SER A 114 -13.34 -3.20 7.88
CA SER A 114 -12.06 -2.52 7.70
C SER A 114 -12.07 -1.12 8.34
N THR A 115 -13.21 -0.42 8.26
CA THR A 115 -13.43 0.87 8.90
C THR A 115 -13.38 0.76 10.42
N VAL A 116 -14.19 -0.13 10.99
CA VAL A 116 -14.22 -0.38 12.45
C VAL A 116 -12.83 -0.74 12.97
N LEU A 117 -12.16 -1.70 12.33
CA LEU A 117 -10.84 -2.15 12.72
C LEU A 117 -9.80 -1.03 12.57
N SER A 118 -9.88 -0.21 11.52
CA SER A 118 -8.95 0.90 11.33
C SER A 118 -9.06 1.94 12.45
N PHE A 119 -10.29 2.28 12.86
CA PHE A 119 -10.53 3.24 13.94
C PHE A 119 -10.22 2.69 15.33
N SER A 120 -10.29 1.37 15.52
CA SER A 120 -10.05 0.76 16.83
C SER A 120 -8.57 0.54 17.14
N ARG A 121 -7.76 0.08 16.16
CA ARG A 121 -6.40 -0.43 16.45
C ARG A 121 -5.26 0.35 15.82
N GLU A 122 -5.48 1.07 14.71
CA GLU A 122 -4.37 1.61 13.91
C GLU A 122 -3.54 2.64 14.69
N ALA A 123 -4.22 3.58 15.35
CA ALA A 123 -3.56 4.62 16.12
C ALA A 123 -2.76 4.06 17.29
N ILE A 124 -3.28 3.03 17.95
CA ILE A 124 -2.63 2.34 19.06
C ILE A 124 -1.39 1.60 18.56
N ARG A 125 -1.51 0.82 17.47
CA ARG A 125 -0.37 0.13 16.85
C ARG A 125 0.75 1.11 16.47
N LEU A 126 0.42 2.28 15.93
CA LEU A 126 1.39 3.31 15.56
C LEU A 126 2.02 4.00 16.77
N ALA A 127 1.25 4.27 17.82
CA ALA A 127 1.76 4.84 19.06
C ALA A 127 2.75 3.87 19.72
N LEU A 128 2.38 2.59 19.82
CA LEU A 128 3.20 1.54 20.42
C LEU A 128 4.51 1.26 19.67
N GLN A 129 4.57 1.52 18.36
CA GLN A 129 5.83 1.40 17.59
C GLN A 129 6.92 2.39 18.02
N ARG A 130 6.56 3.48 18.72
CA ARG A 130 7.52 4.48 19.21
C ARG A 130 8.11 4.11 20.57
N VAL A 131 7.57 3.09 21.23
CA VAL A 131 8.06 2.59 22.51
C VAL A 131 9.02 1.42 22.26
N SER A 132 10.24 1.55 22.76
CA SER A 132 11.22 0.46 22.71
C SER A 132 11.15 -0.35 24.00
N LEU A 133 11.08 -1.69 23.87
CA LEU A 133 11.25 -2.63 24.98
C LEU A 133 12.65 -2.56 25.63
N SER A 134 13.57 -1.74 25.10
CA SER A 134 14.98 -1.65 25.51
C SER A 134 15.28 -0.47 26.47
N SER A 135 14.26 0.26 26.92
CA SER A 135 14.43 1.50 27.68
C SER A 135 14.72 1.23 29.17
N LYS A 136 16.01 1.12 29.52
CA LYS A 136 16.64 1.19 30.87
C LYS A 136 16.34 0.05 31.87
N PRO A 137 17.27 -0.89 32.14
CA PRO A 137 17.06 -1.92 33.16
C PRO A 137 17.33 -1.34 34.55
N ARG A 138 16.28 -1.05 35.33
CA ARG A 138 16.43 -0.81 36.78
C ARG A 138 16.46 -2.11 37.60
N ASN A 139 15.84 -3.18 37.10
CA ASN A 139 16.06 -4.57 37.52
C ASN A 139 15.37 -5.50 36.53
N LYS A 140 15.95 -6.68 36.27
CA LYS A 140 15.56 -7.49 35.10
C LYS A 140 14.15 -8.05 35.17
N ASN A 141 13.60 -8.34 36.34
CA ASN A 141 12.26 -8.91 36.50
C ASN A 141 11.73 -8.59 37.91
N TYR A 142 10.59 -7.92 38.03
CA TYR A 142 9.91 -7.66 39.30
C TYR A 142 8.40 -7.74 39.09
N ARG A 143 7.78 -8.81 39.61
CA ARG A 143 6.33 -8.92 39.78
C ARG A 143 6.06 -8.72 41.26
N VAL A 144 5.23 -7.74 41.59
CA VAL A 144 4.64 -7.60 42.92
C VAL A 144 3.30 -8.33 42.88
N GLU A 145 2.82 -8.87 44.01
CA GLU A 145 1.64 -9.76 44.08
C GLU A 145 0.41 -9.22 43.31
N ASP A 146 0.26 -7.89 43.16
CA ASP A 146 -0.85 -7.24 42.44
C ASP A 146 -0.47 -6.40 41.20
N GLY A 147 0.76 -6.49 40.69
CA GLY A 147 1.16 -5.64 39.55
C GLY A 147 2.59 -5.75 39.08
N VAL A 148 2.92 -4.90 38.10
CA VAL A 148 4.26 -4.79 37.52
C VAL A 148 4.80 -3.37 37.69
N VAL A 149 6.11 -3.21 37.72
CA VAL A 149 6.74 -1.91 38.02
C VAL A 149 7.13 -1.19 36.73
N GLU A 150 6.86 0.11 36.65
CA GLU A 150 7.27 1.00 35.57
C GLU A 150 8.81 0.99 35.40
N GLY A 151 9.29 1.03 34.15
CA GLY A 151 10.73 0.97 33.86
C GLY A 151 11.35 -0.44 33.95
N THR A 152 10.57 -1.48 34.26
CA THR A 152 10.99 -2.88 34.09
C THR A 152 10.57 -3.43 32.72
N LEU A 153 11.17 -4.55 32.31
CA LEU A 153 10.74 -5.27 31.10
C LEU A 153 9.28 -5.73 31.23
N SER A 154 8.89 -6.25 32.40
CA SER A 154 7.52 -6.66 32.73
C SER A 154 6.52 -5.51 32.65
N GLY A 155 6.86 -4.34 33.22
CA GLY A 155 6.02 -3.14 33.15
C GLY A 155 5.84 -2.64 31.71
N SER A 156 6.93 -2.65 30.93
CA SER A 156 6.89 -2.29 29.51
C SER A 156 5.98 -3.23 28.74
N ILE A 157 6.15 -4.55 28.88
CA ILE A 157 5.32 -5.56 28.22
C ILE A 157 3.85 -5.41 28.62
N GLN A 158 3.57 -5.17 29.90
CA GLN A 158 2.21 -4.97 30.38
C GLN A 158 1.56 -3.71 29.79
N SER A 159 2.33 -2.64 29.57
CA SER A 159 1.85 -1.45 28.87
C SER A 159 1.36 -1.83 27.45
N PHE A 160 2.12 -2.61 26.68
CA PHE A 160 1.68 -3.11 25.38
C PHE A 160 0.38 -3.91 25.46
N VAL A 161 0.25 -4.81 26.45
CA VAL A 161 -0.97 -5.61 26.66
C VAL A 161 -2.15 -4.70 26.99
N ASN A 162 -2.00 -3.78 27.95
CA ASN A 162 -3.05 -2.84 28.38
C ASN A 162 -3.54 -1.99 27.20
N PHE A 163 -2.63 -1.40 26.41
CA PHE A 163 -2.99 -0.66 25.20
C PHE A 163 -3.62 -1.54 24.12
N GLY A 164 -3.20 -2.81 23.99
CA GLY A 164 -3.86 -3.78 23.12
C GLY A 164 -5.34 -3.97 23.47
N TYR A 165 -5.68 -4.05 24.76
CA TYR A 165 -7.07 -4.13 25.22
C TYR A 165 -7.86 -2.84 24.97
N VAL A 166 -7.21 -1.66 24.95
CA VAL A 166 -7.89 -0.42 24.51
C VAL A 166 -8.40 -0.57 23.09
N SER A 167 -7.62 -1.19 22.18
CA SER A 167 -8.08 -1.47 20.81
C SER A 167 -9.32 -2.35 20.80
N PHE A 168 -9.35 -3.39 21.66
CA PHE A 168 -10.48 -4.30 21.78
C PHE A 168 -11.74 -3.57 22.27
N PHE A 169 -11.67 -2.87 23.40
CA PHE A 169 -12.82 -2.17 23.97
C PHE A 169 -13.31 -1.01 23.11
N LEU A 170 -12.39 -0.25 22.50
CA LEU A 170 -12.76 0.80 21.55
C LEU A 170 -13.45 0.21 20.32
N GLY A 171 -12.93 -0.90 19.79
CA GLY A 171 -13.57 -1.60 18.67
C GLY A 171 -14.96 -2.12 19.02
N LEU A 172 -15.16 -2.66 20.23
CA LEU A 172 -16.47 -3.10 20.71
C LEU A 172 -17.45 -1.91 20.82
N ALA A 173 -17.01 -0.77 21.37
CA ALA A 173 -17.83 0.43 21.46
C ALA A 173 -18.24 0.96 20.06
N ILE A 174 -17.30 0.94 19.10
CA ILE A 174 -17.59 1.32 17.72
C ILE A 174 -18.59 0.35 17.10
N LEU A 175 -18.43 -0.97 17.27
CA LEU A 175 -19.38 -1.97 16.76
C LEU A 175 -20.77 -1.80 17.36
N LEU A 176 -20.86 -1.60 18.67
CA LEU A 176 -22.14 -1.37 19.38
C LEU A 176 -22.87 -0.14 18.85
N PHE A 177 -22.14 0.87 18.36
CA PHE A 177 -22.73 2.05 17.75
C PHE A 177 -23.02 1.87 16.25
N SER A 178 -22.08 1.28 15.49
CA SER A 178 -22.17 1.20 14.04
C SER A 178 -23.15 0.14 13.56
N VAL A 179 -23.27 -0.99 14.26
CA VAL A 179 -24.15 -2.10 13.86
C VAL A 179 -25.62 -1.68 13.87
N PRO A 180 -26.17 -1.05 14.93
CA PRO A 180 -27.55 -0.57 14.92
C PRO A 180 -27.81 0.50 13.85
N LEU A 181 -26.85 1.42 13.64
CA LEU A 181 -26.98 2.43 12.59
C LEU A 181 -27.04 1.80 11.21
N TYR A 182 -26.19 0.83 10.94
CA TYR A 182 -26.19 0.10 9.68
C TYR A 182 -27.48 -0.72 9.51
N MET A 183 -28.01 -1.29 10.58
CA MET A 183 -29.32 -1.97 10.58
C MET A 183 -30.50 -1.04 10.34
N HIS A 184 -30.40 0.21 10.78
CA HIS A 184 -31.46 1.19 10.64
C HIS A 184 -31.47 1.87 9.27
N PHE A 185 -30.29 2.28 8.79
CA PHE A 185 -30.13 3.01 7.53
C PHE A 185 -29.87 2.10 6.33
N GLY A 186 -29.43 0.85 6.58
CA GLY A 186 -29.18 -0.13 5.54
C GLY A 186 -30.43 -0.91 5.17
N ASP A 187 -30.59 -1.19 3.88
CA ASP A 187 -31.69 -2.00 3.35
C ASP A 187 -31.38 -3.52 3.47
N LEU A 188 -31.13 -3.97 4.71
CA LEU A 188 -30.53 -5.29 5.00
C LEU A 188 -31.44 -6.49 4.76
N LYS A 189 -32.73 -6.24 4.53
CA LYS A 189 -33.74 -7.27 4.28
C LYS A 189 -33.98 -7.52 2.79
N ARG A 190 -33.32 -6.75 1.93
CA ARG A 190 -33.51 -6.84 0.48
C ARG A 190 -32.81 -8.04 -0.15
N TYR A 191 -31.84 -8.64 0.53
CA TYR A 191 -31.02 -9.72 0.03
C TYR A 191 -31.05 -10.92 0.96
N ASP A 192 -31.28 -12.10 0.38
CA ASP A 192 -31.32 -13.35 1.12
C ASP A 192 -30.01 -13.59 1.84
N ASN A 193 -30.08 -14.12 3.07
CA ASN A 193 -28.92 -14.46 3.90
C ASN A 193 -28.00 -13.29 4.31
N PHE A 194 -28.23 -12.05 3.85
CA PHE A 194 -27.38 -10.90 4.15
C PHE A 194 -27.30 -10.62 5.66
N THR A 195 -28.44 -10.61 6.36
CA THR A 195 -28.48 -10.38 7.82
C THR A 195 -27.68 -11.42 8.58
N MET A 196 -27.73 -12.69 8.14
CA MET A 196 -26.96 -13.76 8.76
C MET A 196 -25.46 -13.58 8.52
N ALA A 197 -25.05 -13.29 7.28
CA ALA A 197 -23.66 -13.01 6.97
C ALA A 197 -23.13 -11.78 7.71
N PHE A 198 -23.92 -10.71 7.81
CA PHE A 198 -23.60 -9.52 8.59
C PHE A 198 -23.30 -9.85 10.06
N ASN A 199 -24.10 -10.71 10.68
CA ASN A 199 -23.87 -11.17 12.06
C ASN A 199 -22.57 -11.98 12.18
N ILE A 200 -22.30 -12.88 11.22
CA ILE A 200 -21.04 -13.64 11.18
C ILE A 200 -19.84 -12.70 11.02
N TYR A 201 -19.92 -11.70 10.14
CA TYR A 201 -18.90 -10.67 9.96
C TYR A 201 -18.67 -9.89 11.27
N THR A 202 -19.73 -9.50 11.96
CA THR A 202 -19.64 -8.81 13.26
C THR A 202 -18.95 -9.66 14.33
N ILE A 203 -19.31 -10.94 14.44
CA ILE A 203 -18.65 -11.89 15.36
C ILE A 203 -17.17 -12.04 14.99
N SER A 204 -16.87 -12.15 13.69
CA SER A 204 -15.50 -12.26 13.18
C SER A 204 -14.67 -11.03 13.56
N ALA A 205 -15.25 -9.83 13.47
CA ALA A 205 -14.59 -8.59 13.89
C ALA A 205 -14.28 -8.58 15.39
N ILE A 206 -15.19 -9.06 16.24
CA ILE A 206 -14.95 -9.19 17.69
C ILE A 206 -13.80 -10.16 17.98
N ILE A 207 -13.76 -11.31 17.30
CA ILE A 207 -12.68 -12.31 17.45
C ILE A 207 -11.34 -11.73 16.97
N GLU A 208 -11.35 -11.00 15.85
CA GLU A 208 -10.13 -10.35 15.34
C GLU A 208 -9.63 -9.28 16.33
N LEU A 209 -10.52 -8.46 16.89
CA LEU A 209 -10.18 -7.48 17.92
C LEU A 209 -9.60 -8.15 19.18
N ALA A 210 -10.11 -9.32 19.57
CA ALA A 210 -9.60 -10.07 20.72
C ALA A 210 -8.15 -10.54 20.51
N SER A 211 -7.68 -10.61 19.25
CA SER A 211 -6.29 -10.93 18.93
C SER A 211 -5.32 -9.76 19.13
N GLU A 212 -5.82 -8.52 19.28
CA GLU A 212 -4.98 -7.30 19.31
C GLU A 212 -3.92 -7.27 20.42
N PRO A 213 -4.22 -7.60 21.69
CA PRO A 213 -3.21 -7.62 22.75
C PRO A 213 -2.02 -8.53 22.41
N PHE A 214 -2.30 -9.68 21.79
CA PHE A 214 -1.28 -10.66 21.40
C PHE A 214 -0.51 -10.23 20.15
N PHE A 215 -1.21 -9.58 19.21
CA PHE A 215 -0.61 -9.00 18.02
C PHE A 215 0.41 -7.91 18.38
N VAL A 216 0.02 -6.92 19.19
CA VAL A 216 0.89 -5.79 19.53
C VAL A 216 2.11 -6.26 20.32
N LEU A 217 1.95 -7.27 21.18
CA LEU A 217 3.06 -7.89 21.89
C LEU A 217 4.03 -8.61 20.95
N THR A 218 3.51 -9.44 20.04
CA THR A 218 4.33 -10.14 19.04
C THR A 218 5.10 -9.16 18.15
N GLN A 219 4.47 -8.03 17.80
CA GLN A 219 5.08 -6.94 17.04
C GLN A 219 6.18 -6.23 17.84
N ALA A 220 5.94 -5.92 19.13
CA ALA A 220 6.92 -5.30 20.01
C ALA A 220 8.16 -6.18 20.21
N GLN A 221 7.97 -7.50 20.29
CA GLN A 221 9.04 -8.50 20.38
C GLN A 221 9.79 -8.73 19.06
N LEU A 222 9.45 -8.01 17.98
CA LEU A 222 10.08 -8.14 16.66
C LEU A 222 10.02 -9.57 16.08
N LYS A 223 9.00 -10.36 16.45
CA LYS A 223 8.75 -11.73 15.93
C LYS A 223 8.17 -11.68 14.52
N PHE A 224 8.93 -11.08 13.62
CA PHE A 224 8.54 -10.74 12.27
C PHE A 224 8.23 -11.96 11.39
N LYS A 225 8.91 -13.09 11.60
CA LYS A 225 8.67 -14.35 10.90
C LYS A 225 7.34 -14.96 11.32
N THR A 226 7.10 -15.07 12.63
CA THR A 226 5.87 -15.60 13.20
C THR A 226 4.65 -14.81 12.72
N ARG A 227 4.74 -13.48 12.75
CA ARG A 227 3.70 -12.59 12.23
C ARG A 227 3.37 -12.88 10.76
N ALA A 228 4.40 -12.95 9.91
CA ALA A 228 4.19 -13.19 8.48
C ALA A 228 3.54 -14.56 8.22
N GLN A 229 3.91 -15.58 8.99
CA GLN A 229 3.32 -16.92 8.90
C GLN A 229 1.84 -16.93 9.33
N ILE A 230 1.51 -16.30 10.45
CA ILE A 230 0.14 -16.23 10.97
C ILE A 230 -0.77 -15.48 10.00
N GLU A 231 -0.36 -14.28 9.55
CA GLU A 231 -1.13 -13.46 8.61
C GLU A 231 -1.33 -14.21 7.27
N SER A 232 -0.29 -14.85 6.74
CA SER A 232 -0.40 -15.62 5.49
C SER A 232 -1.35 -16.82 5.63
N LEU A 233 -1.25 -17.57 6.73
CA LEU A 233 -2.11 -18.73 6.97
C LEU A 233 -3.57 -18.32 7.16
N ALA A 234 -3.84 -17.18 7.81
CA ALA A 234 -5.19 -16.65 7.96
C ALA A 234 -5.79 -16.26 6.59
N ILE A 235 -5.03 -15.55 5.74
CA ILE A 235 -5.48 -15.15 4.39
C ILE A 235 -5.77 -16.38 3.52
N LEU A 236 -4.89 -17.38 3.54
CA LEU A 236 -5.11 -18.63 2.81
C LEU A 236 -6.32 -19.39 3.35
N GLY A 237 -6.45 -19.45 4.68
CA GLY A 237 -7.61 -20.04 5.35
C GLY A 237 -8.92 -19.39 4.93
N ARG A 238 -8.98 -18.05 4.89
CA ARG A 238 -10.12 -17.27 4.38
C ARG A 238 -10.49 -17.68 2.97
N GLY A 239 -9.53 -17.62 2.04
CA GLY A 239 -9.76 -17.90 0.63
C GLY A 239 -10.21 -19.33 0.38
N ILE A 240 -9.51 -20.30 0.96
CA ILE A 240 -9.82 -21.73 0.78
C ILE A 240 -11.20 -22.05 1.37
N SER A 241 -11.49 -21.63 2.60
CA SER A 241 -12.80 -21.90 3.22
C SER A 241 -13.95 -21.24 2.47
N THR A 242 -13.78 -20.00 1.98
CA THR A 242 -14.79 -19.33 1.15
C THR A 242 -15.07 -20.14 -0.13
N ILE A 243 -14.02 -20.61 -0.81
CA ILE A 243 -14.16 -21.43 -2.03
C ILE A 243 -14.85 -22.76 -1.71
N LEU A 244 -14.40 -23.48 -0.67
CA LEU A 244 -14.96 -24.78 -0.32
C LEU A 244 -16.45 -24.65 0.02
N VAL A 245 -16.85 -23.67 0.84
CA VAL A 245 -18.26 -23.44 1.16
C VAL A 245 -19.06 -23.08 -0.08
N SER A 246 -18.54 -22.18 -0.93
CA SER A 246 -19.23 -21.78 -2.17
C SER A 246 -19.42 -22.93 -3.16
N VAL A 247 -18.50 -23.89 -3.20
CA VAL A 247 -18.57 -25.06 -4.09
C VAL A 247 -19.48 -26.15 -3.53
N PHE A 248 -19.39 -26.46 -2.23
CA PHE A 248 -20.19 -27.51 -1.60
C PHE A 248 -21.63 -27.08 -1.30
N PHE A 249 -21.84 -25.80 -1.02
CA PHE A 249 -23.15 -25.23 -0.69
C PHE A 249 -23.49 -24.12 -1.69
N ARG A 250 -24.12 -24.51 -2.81
CA ARG A 250 -24.41 -23.59 -3.93
C ARG A 250 -25.28 -22.39 -3.53
N ASP A 251 -26.12 -22.54 -2.51
CA ASP A 251 -27.02 -21.49 -2.01
C ASP A 251 -26.41 -20.68 -0.85
N ALA A 252 -25.14 -20.92 -0.49
CA ALA A 252 -24.50 -20.20 0.61
C ALA A 252 -24.35 -18.70 0.32
N GLY A 253 -24.18 -18.31 -0.94
CA GLY A 253 -24.02 -16.91 -1.35
C GLY A 253 -23.03 -16.16 -0.47
N ILE A 254 -23.50 -15.09 0.18
CA ILE A 254 -22.69 -14.23 1.07
C ILE A 254 -22.26 -14.92 2.38
N ILE A 255 -22.97 -15.96 2.84
CA ILE A 255 -22.59 -16.73 4.04
C ILE A 255 -21.22 -17.39 3.84
N ALA A 256 -20.89 -17.83 2.62
CA ALA A 256 -19.58 -18.42 2.32
C ALA A 256 -18.44 -17.45 2.65
N PHE A 257 -18.60 -16.17 2.30
CA PHE A 257 -17.64 -15.12 2.64
C PHE A 257 -17.62 -14.82 4.14
N GLY A 258 -18.78 -14.88 4.81
CA GLY A 258 -18.88 -14.76 6.27
C GLY A 258 -18.10 -15.85 6.99
N ILE A 259 -18.29 -17.11 6.61
CA ILE A 259 -17.54 -18.24 7.15
C ILE A 259 -16.05 -18.09 6.86
N GLY A 260 -15.68 -17.66 5.65
CA GLY A 260 -14.30 -17.34 5.32
C GLY A 260 -13.68 -16.31 6.27
N GLN A 261 -14.39 -15.22 6.54
CA GLN A 261 -13.94 -14.17 7.45
C GLN A 261 -13.88 -14.66 8.91
N LEU A 262 -14.77 -15.56 9.31
CA LEU A 262 -14.73 -16.19 10.63
C LEU A 262 -13.53 -17.12 10.80
N VAL A 263 -13.20 -17.90 9.77
CA VAL A 263 -11.99 -18.74 9.73
C VAL A 263 -10.74 -17.85 9.82
N TYR A 264 -10.71 -16.75 9.07
CA TYR A 264 -9.63 -15.76 9.14
C TYR A 264 -9.37 -15.26 10.56
N SER A 265 -10.41 -14.71 11.21
CA SER A 265 -10.30 -14.13 12.54
C SER A 265 -9.93 -15.19 13.59
N THR A 266 -10.47 -16.40 13.47
CA THR A 266 -10.18 -17.51 14.38
C THR A 266 -8.73 -17.99 14.27
N ILE A 267 -8.19 -18.11 13.04
CA ILE A 267 -6.78 -18.46 12.82
C ILE A 267 -5.88 -17.37 13.43
N LEU A 268 -6.18 -16.09 13.21
CA LEU A 268 -5.42 -14.99 13.82
C LEU A 268 -5.43 -15.08 15.35
N ALA A 269 -6.61 -15.12 15.96
CA ALA A 269 -6.76 -15.12 17.41
C ALA A 269 -6.07 -16.33 18.05
N SER A 270 -6.31 -17.54 17.53
CA SER A 270 -5.76 -18.78 18.08
C SER A 270 -4.23 -18.84 17.95
N LEU A 271 -3.67 -18.45 16.80
CA LEU A 271 -2.23 -18.56 16.57
C LEU A 271 -1.42 -17.46 17.25
N TYR A 272 -1.96 -16.24 17.35
CA TYR A 272 -1.30 -15.21 18.15
C TYR A 272 -1.34 -15.55 19.63
N LEU A 273 -2.48 -16.04 20.13
CA LEU A 273 -2.58 -16.52 21.51
C LEU A 273 -1.58 -17.65 21.76
N LYS A 274 -1.52 -18.67 20.88
CA LYS A 274 -0.55 -19.78 20.98
C LYS A 274 0.90 -19.30 20.94
N SER A 275 1.22 -18.33 20.07
CA SER A 275 2.55 -17.73 19.96
C SER A 275 2.97 -17.03 21.24
N VAL A 276 2.04 -16.31 21.88
CA VAL A 276 2.28 -15.68 23.18
C VAL A 276 2.39 -16.75 24.25
N LEU A 277 1.45 -17.71 24.35
CA LEU A 277 1.42 -18.81 25.33
C LEU A 277 2.69 -19.67 25.36
N LYS A 278 3.34 -19.86 24.20
CA LYS A 278 4.60 -20.60 24.10
C LYS A 278 5.82 -19.79 24.58
N ASP A 279 5.68 -18.48 24.75
CA ASP A 279 6.75 -17.61 25.20
C ASP A 279 6.95 -17.74 26.72
N ASN A 280 8.12 -18.21 27.14
CA ASN A 280 8.48 -18.38 28.56
C ASN A 280 8.38 -17.07 29.36
N LYS A 281 8.40 -15.92 28.67
CA LYS A 281 8.25 -14.59 29.29
C LYS A 281 6.86 -14.33 29.87
N ILE A 282 5.82 -15.11 29.55
CA ILE A 282 4.48 -14.88 30.15
C ILE A 282 4.50 -14.96 31.67
N ARG A 283 5.39 -15.76 32.25
CA ARG A 283 5.53 -15.83 33.71
C ARG A 283 5.91 -14.47 34.31
N GLU A 284 6.45 -13.55 33.51
CA GLU A 284 6.93 -12.23 33.90
C GLU A 284 5.88 -11.12 33.74
N PHE A 285 4.71 -11.36 33.12
CA PHE A 285 3.65 -10.34 32.92
C PHE A 285 2.21 -10.93 32.91
N GLY A 286 1.18 -10.09 32.97
CA GLY A 286 -0.22 -10.52 32.90
C GLY A 286 -0.73 -10.57 31.44
N LEU A 287 -1.50 -11.60 31.09
CA LEU A 287 -2.20 -11.66 29.80
C LEU A 287 -3.47 -10.79 29.77
N THR A 288 -3.95 -10.40 30.94
CA THR A 288 -5.09 -9.49 31.14
C THR A 288 -4.57 -8.09 31.51
N PRO A 289 -5.44 -7.06 31.46
CA PRO A 289 -5.06 -5.75 31.93
C PRO A 289 -4.66 -5.81 33.41
N THR A 290 -3.40 -5.48 33.72
CA THR A 290 -2.92 -5.38 35.10
C THR A 290 -2.33 -4.00 35.36
N SER A 291 -2.41 -3.58 36.62
CA SER A 291 -1.94 -2.26 37.03
C SER A 291 -0.41 -2.19 37.04
N ILE A 292 0.11 -1.05 36.59
CA ILE A 292 1.54 -0.72 36.56
C ILE A 292 1.82 0.27 37.70
N LEU A 293 2.79 -0.04 38.55
CA LEU A 293 3.25 0.78 39.67
C LEU A 293 4.28 1.80 39.18
N ARG A 294 4.11 3.10 39.50
CA ARG A 294 5.05 4.16 39.08
C ARG A 294 6.43 4.05 39.70
N ASP A 295 6.47 3.63 40.96
CA ASP A 295 7.69 3.42 41.71
C ASP A 295 7.41 2.35 42.76
N ASP A 296 8.44 1.63 43.19
CA ASP A 296 8.33 0.58 44.21
C ASP A 296 7.81 1.14 45.55
N VAL A 297 7.97 2.45 45.75
CA VAL A 297 7.69 3.15 47.00
C VAL A 297 6.33 3.84 47.02
N THR A 298 5.83 4.34 45.88
CA THR A 298 4.78 5.38 45.89
C THR A 298 3.34 4.88 45.77
N THR A 299 3.09 3.57 45.73
CA THR A 299 1.77 2.89 45.56
C THR A 299 0.86 3.43 44.44
N LYS A 300 1.30 4.44 43.67
CA LYS A 300 0.57 5.05 42.56
C LYS A 300 0.54 4.07 41.39
N ARG A 301 -0.66 3.55 41.13
CA ARG A 301 -0.95 2.61 40.05
C ARG A 301 -1.54 3.34 38.84
N PHE A 302 -1.19 2.89 37.65
CA PHE A 302 -1.80 3.32 36.40
C PHE A 302 -1.93 2.13 35.44
N TYR A 303 -2.89 2.17 34.52
CA TYR A 303 -3.04 1.15 33.47
C TYR A 303 -2.44 1.60 32.13
N LEU A 304 -2.59 2.89 31.82
CA LEU A 304 -2.14 3.49 30.57
C LEU A 304 -1.20 4.65 30.88
N GLU A 305 0.00 4.60 30.30
CA GLU A 305 0.99 5.67 30.41
C GLU A 305 0.45 6.97 29.78
N ASN A 306 0.58 8.08 30.51
CA ASN A 306 -0.04 9.36 30.11
C ASN A 306 0.51 9.90 28.77
N GLU A 307 1.82 9.80 28.55
CA GLU A 307 2.48 10.29 27.34
C GLU A 307 2.05 9.46 26.12
N LEU A 308 2.09 8.13 26.24
CA LEU A 308 1.66 7.21 25.20
C LEU A 308 0.15 7.36 24.89
N ARG A 309 -0.68 7.59 25.91
CA ARG A 309 -2.11 7.87 25.73
C ARG A 309 -2.33 9.16 24.95
N GLY A 310 -1.68 10.26 25.33
CA GLY A 310 -1.78 11.54 24.61
C GLY A 310 -1.34 11.41 23.15
N LEU A 311 -0.28 10.64 22.91
CA LEU A 311 0.19 10.32 21.57
C LEU A 311 -0.81 9.48 20.77
N ALA A 312 -1.37 8.42 21.37
CA ALA A 312 -2.37 7.57 20.73
C ALA A 312 -3.62 8.36 20.33
N ILE A 313 -4.12 9.25 21.19
CA ILE A 313 -5.25 10.14 20.88
C ILE A 313 -4.93 11.06 19.70
N THR A 314 -3.73 11.67 19.71
CA THR A 314 -3.30 12.55 18.62
C THR A 314 -3.24 11.80 17.28
N ILE A 315 -2.67 10.59 17.27
CA ILE A 315 -2.62 9.75 16.07
C ILE A 315 -4.02 9.28 15.67
N TRP A 316 -4.91 9.02 16.62
CA TRP A 316 -6.29 8.61 16.36
C TRP A 316 -7.07 9.70 15.64
N LEU A 317 -6.97 10.96 16.09
CA LEU A 317 -7.56 12.11 15.39
C LEU A 317 -7.01 12.23 13.96
N GLN A 318 -5.71 12.02 13.76
CA GLN A 318 -5.10 12.00 12.42
C GLN A 318 -5.60 10.82 11.57
N THR A 319 -5.94 9.70 12.19
CA THR A 319 -6.47 8.51 11.51
C THR A 319 -7.85 8.76 10.91
N ILE A 320 -8.67 9.65 11.48
CA ILE A 320 -9.95 10.09 10.90
C ILE A 320 -9.74 10.74 9.53
N PHE A 321 -8.90 11.77 9.47
CA PHE A 321 -8.58 12.45 8.21
C PHE A 321 -7.94 11.49 7.22
N LYS A 322 -7.02 10.65 7.70
CA LYS A 322 -6.38 9.63 6.87
C LYS A 322 -7.39 8.66 6.27
N HIS A 323 -8.31 8.14 7.07
CA HIS A 323 -9.32 7.18 6.62
C HIS A 323 -10.25 7.82 5.58
N LEU A 324 -10.70 9.06 5.81
CA LEU A 324 -11.51 9.79 4.81
C LEU A 324 -10.74 10.03 3.50
N LEU A 325 -9.46 10.41 3.58
CA LEU A 325 -8.63 10.63 2.40
C LEU A 325 -8.26 9.32 1.67
N SER A 326 -8.14 8.21 2.40
CA SER A 326 -7.69 6.94 1.83
C SER A 326 -8.82 6.03 1.37
N GLU A 327 -9.97 6.05 2.06
CA GLU A 327 -11.13 5.19 1.80
C GLU A 327 -12.35 6.00 1.33
N GLY A 328 -12.16 7.28 1.01
CA GLY A 328 -13.23 8.15 0.50
C GLY A 328 -13.86 7.64 -0.79
N ASP A 329 -13.12 6.93 -1.63
CA ASP A 329 -13.64 6.23 -2.80
C ASP A 329 -14.62 5.11 -2.42
N HIS A 330 -14.28 4.29 -1.42
CA HIS A 330 -15.17 3.24 -0.92
C HIS A 330 -16.42 3.81 -0.23
N LEU A 331 -16.31 4.94 0.46
CA LEU A 331 -17.47 5.65 1.00
C LEU A 331 -18.44 6.09 -0.11
N ILE A 332 -17.91 6.68 -1.19
CA ILE A 332 -18.70 7.11 -2.35
C ILE A 332 -19.32 5.91 -3.05
N VAL A 333 -18.57 4.82 -3.25
CA VAL A 333 -19.06 3.55 -3.81
C VAL A 333 -20.22 3.00 -2.98
N SER A 334 -20.04 2.88 -1.67
CA SER A 334 -21.03 2.30 -0.76
C SER A 334 -22.32 3.12 -0.70
N TYR A 335 -22.21 4.45 -0.78
CA TYR A 335 -23.36 5.34 -0.68
C TYR A 335 -24.11 5.53 -2.01
N PHE A 336 -23.41 5.63 -3.14
CA PHE A 336 -24.01 6.02 -4.42
C PHE A 336 -24.20 4.88 -5.43
N LEU A 337 -23.53 3.73 -5.29
CA LEU A 337 -23.70 2.60 -6.21
C LEU A 337 -24.70 1.57 -5.68
N SER A 338 -25.45 0.98 -6.61
CA SER A 338 -26.20 -0.25 -6.37
C SER A 338 -25.25 -1.37 -5.95
N ILE A 339 -25.71 -2.35 -5.15
CA ILE A 339 -24.87 -3.47 -4.71
C ILE A 339 -24.26 -4.24 -5.90
N ALA A 340 -25.01 -4.45 -6.97
CA ALA A 340 -24.47 -5.06 -8.20
C ALA A 340 -23.32 -4.22 -8.80
N ASP A 341 -23.48 -2.89 -8.91
CA ASP A 341 -22.42 -2.01 -9.42
C ASP A 341 -21.22 -1.91 -8.47
N GLN A 342 -21.42 -2.07 -7.15
CA GLN A 342 -20.32 -2.19 -6.19
C GLN A 342 -19.49 -3.45 -6.47
N GLY A 343 -20.15 -4.58 -6.75
CA GLY A 343 -19.50 -5.82 -7.16
C GLY A 343 -18.74 -5.67 -8.48
N VAL A 344 -19.36 -5.04 -9.48
CA VAL A 344 -18.71 -4.70 -10.75
C VAL A 344 -17.48 -3.84 -10.53
N TYR A 345 -17.59 -2.75 -9.77
CA TYR A 345 -16.47 -1.85 -9.49
C TYR A 345 -15.35 -2.56 -8.71
N ALA A 346 -15.68 -3.42 -7.75
CA ALA A 346 -14.71 -4.21 -7.00
C ALA A 346 -13.91 -5.16 -7.91
N VAL A 347 -14.59 -5.90 -8.80
CA VAL A 347 -13.94 -6.83 -9.74
C VAL A 347 -13.11 -6.09 -10.78
N VAL A 348 -13.65 -5.02 -11.36
CA VAL A 348 -12.92 -4.17 -12.32
C VAL A 348 -11.71 -3.53 -11.65
N GLY A 349 -11.84 -3.03 -10.43
CA GLY A 349 -10.72 -2.49 -9.65
C GLY A 349 -9.64 -3.54 -9.37
N ASN A 350 -10.03 -4.79 -9.08
CA ASN A 350 -9.09 -5.89 -8.87
C ASN A 350 -8.28 -6.21 -10.13
N TYR A 351 -8.92 -6.35 -11.30
CA TYR A 351 -8.21 -6.63 -12.54
C TYR A 351 -7.47 -5.41 -13.07
N GLY A 352 -8.14 -4.27 -13.13
CA GLY A 352 -7.63 -3.06 -13.78
C GLY A 352 -6.43 -2.47 -13.06
N SER A 353 -6.39 -2.54 -11.71
CA SER A 353 -5.25 -2.05 -10.93
C SER A 353 -4.03 -2.97 -11.00
N LEU A 354 -4.11 -4.14 -11.63
CA LEU A 354 -3.02 -5.13 -11.62
C LEU A 354 -1.74 -4.56 -12.24
N LEU A 355 -1.86 -3.85 -13.36
CA LEU A 355 -0.72 -3.22 -14.01
C LEU A 355 -0.05 -2.19 -13.08
N ALA A 356 -0.85 -1.35 -12.42
CA ALA A 356 -0.33 -0.38 -11.46
C ALA A 356 0.38 -1.08 -10.29
N ARG A 357 -0.17 -2.18 -9.77
CA ARG A 357 0.38 -2.92 -8.62
C ARG A 357 1.64 -3.73 -8.92
N ILE A 358 1.80 -4.21 -10.15
CA ILE A 358 2.93 -5.05 -10.57
C ILE A 358 4.05 -4.21 -11.18
N VAL A 359 3.71 -3.16 -11.94
CA VAL A 359 4.67 -2.38 -12.73
C VAL A 359 4.89 -1.00 -12.15
N PHE A 360 3.85 -0.18 -12.03
CA PHE A 360 4.02 1.23 -11.63
C PHE A 360 4.50 1.38 -10.19
N PHE A 361 3.88 0.66 -9.25
CA PHE A 361 4.21 0.77 -7.83
C PHE A 361 5.70 0.49 -7.50
N PRO A 362 6.32 -0.61 -7.99
CA PRO A 362 7.77 -0.81 -7.80
C PRO A 362 8.62 0.29 -8.43
N ILE A 363 8.21 0.82 -9.59
CA ILE A 363 8.92 1.92 -10.25
C ILE A 363 8.79 3.21 -9.44
N GLU A 364 7.62 3.53 -8.88
CA GLU A 364 7.40 4.69 -8.00
C GLU A 364 8.27 4.65 -6.74
N GLU A 365 8.43 3.48 -6.12
CA GLU A 365 9.35 3.28 -5.00
C GLU A 365 10.81 3.50 -5.42
N ALA A 366 11.18 3.02 -6.60
CA ALA A 366 12.51 3.25 -7.17
C ALA A 366 12.76 4.74 -7.46
N ILE A 367 11.76 5.47 -7.99
CA ILE A 367 11.79 6.93 -8.19
C ILE A 367 12.05 7.62 -6.84
N ARG A 368 11.25 7.31 -5.81
CA ARG A 368 11.43 7.91 -4.48
C ARG A 368 12.84 7.69 -3.92
N THR A 369 13.35 6.46 -4.04
CA THR A 369 14.69 6.11 -3.54
C THR A 369 15.80 6.76 -4.34
N PHE A 370 15.65 6.85 -5.66
CA PHE A 370 16.67 7.40 -6.55
C PHE A 370 16.81 8.92 -6.39
N PHE A 371 15.70 9.65 -6.51
CA PHE A 371 15.72 11.11 -6.50
C PHE A 371 16.01 11.68 -5.10
N SER A 372 15.56 11.03 -4.03
CA SER A 372 15.89 11.46 -2.65
C SER A 372 17.39 11.40 -2.34
N LYS A 373 18.15 10.54 -3.04
CA LYS A 373 19.61 10.46 -2.93
C LYS A 373 20.33 11.35 -3.92
N LEU A 374 19.81 11.45 -5.15
CA LEU A 374 20.45 12.22 -6.22
C LEU A 374 20.38 13.74 -5.99
N LEU A 375 19.27 14.20 -5.41
CA LEU A 375 18.93 15.62 -5.25
C LEU A 375 19.11 16.12 -3.80
N ILE A 376 20.02 15.49 -3.04
CA ILE A 376 20.45 16.01 -1.73
C ILE A 376 21.17 17.33 -1.93
N GLU A 377 20.80 18.36 -1.15
CA GLU A 377 21.42 19.68 -1.23
C GLU A 377 22.83 19.69 -0.60
N PRO A 378 23.80 20.42 -1.18
CA PRO A 378 23.70 21.22 -2.42
C PRO A 378 23.71 20.35 -3.69
N VAL A 379 22.77 20.63 -4.61
CA VAL A 379 22.61 19.84 -5.85
C VAL A 379 23.62 20.26 -6.90
N SER A 380 24.51 19.35 -7.31
CA SER A 380 25.42 19.55 -8.45
C SER A 380 24.66 19.72 -9.77
N LYS A 381 25.16 20.57 -10.67
CA LYS A 381 24.59 20.78 -12.01
C LYS A 381 24.42 19.45 -12.78
N LYS A 382 25.41 18.56 -12.66
CA LYS A 382 25.39 17.22 -13.28
C LYS A 382 24.25 16.34 -12.73
N ASN A 383 24.01 16.39 -11.42
CA ASN A 383 22.92 15.63 -10.79
C ASN A 383 21.55 16.18 -11.19
N LYS A 384 21.44 17.50 -11.38
CA LYS A 384 20.22 18.17 -11.85
C LYS A 384 19.92 17.89 -13.33
N GLU A 385 20.95 17.76 -14.17
CA GLU A 385 20.79 17.33 -15.57
C GLU A 385 20.39 15.85 -15.64
N LEU A 386 21.07 14.99 -14.87
CA LEU A 386 20.72 13.58 -14.77
C LEU A 386 19.28 13.38 -14.28
N SER A 387 18.83 14.18 -13.31
CA SER A 387 17.47 14.07 -12.79
C SER A 387 16.41 14.39 -13.84
N LEU A 388 16.68 15.36 -14.73
CA LEU A 388 15.80 15.67 -15.87
C LEU A 388 15.75 14.51 -16.85
N THR A 389 16.90 13.99 -17.26
CA THR A 389 16.98 12.88 -18.23
C THR A 389 16.27 11.63 -17.71
N VAL A 390 16.44 11.30 -16.43
CA VAL A 390 15.78 10.14 -15.83
C VAL A 390 14.27 10.36 -15.74
N LEU A 391 13.83 11.54 -15.28
CA LEU A 391 12.40 11.84 -15.15
C LEU A 391 11.70 11.88 -16.51
N SER A 392 12.29 12.52 -17.54
CA SER A 392 11.73 12.52 -18.89
C SER A 392 11.67 11.11 -19.48
N SER A 393 12.71 10.29 -19.28
CA SER A 393 12.72 8.90 -19.75
C SER A 393 11.61 8.06 -19.14
N ILE A 394 11.34 8.24 -17.84
CA ILE A 394 10.26 7.53 -17.13
C ILE A 394 8.89 7.98 -17.67
N ILE A 395 8.66 9.29 -17.79
CA ILE A 395 7.40 9.85 -18.32
C ILE A 395 7.18 9.38 -19.77
N ARG A 396 8.24 9.33 -20.58
CA ARG A 396 8.18 8.84 -21.96
C ARG A 396 7.83 7.36 -22.03
N ALA A 397 8.46 6.52 -21.20
CA ALA A 397 8.11 5.10 -21.10
C ALA A 397 6.65 4.90 -20.67
N TYR A 398 6.17 5.69 -19.70
CA TYR A 398 4.77 5.66 -19.27
C TYR A 398 3.81 6.14 -20.35
N THR A 399 4.24 7.09 -21.18
CA THR A 399 3.48 7.53 -22.36
C THR A 399 3.31 6.39 -23.35
N TYR A 400 4.35 5.60 -23.62
CA TYR A 400 4.22 4.42 -24.50
C TYR A 400 3.24 3.37 -23.96
N ILE A 401 3.31 3.07 -22.66
CA ILE A 401 2.35 2.17 -22.01
C ILE A 401 0.92 2.75 -22.08
N SER A 402 0.79 4.06 -21.91
CA SER A 402 -0.50 4.76 -21.95
C SER A 402 -1.13 4.72 -23.34
N LEU A 403 -0.34 4.92 -24.40
CA LEU A 403 -0.81 4.84 -25.79
C LEU A 403 -1.30 3.41 -26.12
N LEU A 404 -0.59 2.37 -25.65
CA LEU A 404 -1.03 0.98 -25.79
C LEU A 404 -2.36 0.73 -25.08
N ALA A 405 -2.51 1.24 -23.85
CA ALA A 405 -3.74 1.14 -23.08
C ALA A 405 -4.91 1.82 -23.81
N ILE A 406 -4.68 2.94 -24.49
CA ILE A 406 -5.74 3.62 -25.26
C ILE A 406 -6.18 2.81 -26.49
N ILE A 407 -5.23 2.22 -27.23
CA ILE A 407 -5.56 1.36 -28.40
C ILE A 407 -6.38 0.15 -27.95
N THR A 408 -5.98 -0.49 -26.84
CA THR A 408 -6.52 -1.79 -26.42
C THR A 408 -7.72 -1.68 -25.47
N GLY A 409 -7.83 -0.61 -24.68
CA GLY A 409 -8.79 -0.52 -23.59
C GLY A 409 -10.25 -0.63 -24.03
N PRO A 410 -10.73 0.26 -24.92
CA PRO A 410 -12.12 0.24 -25.38
C PRO A 410 -12.46 -0.97 -26.26
N THR A 411 -11.48 -1.49 -27.01
CA THR A 411 -11.70 -2.53 -28.04
C THR A 411 -11.53 -3.94 -27.48
N LEU A 412 -10.42 -4.20 -26.78
CA LEU A 412 -10.01 -5.52 -26.28
C LEU A 412 -10.34 -5.71 -24.78
N GLY A 413 -10.43 -4.63 -24.02
CA GLY A 413 -10.73 -4.66 -22.58
C GLY A 413 -11.97 -5.51 -22.23
N PRO A 414 -13.16 -5.22 -22.82
CA PRO A 414 -14.37 -5.99 -22.56
C PRO A 414 -14.17 -7.49 -22.76
N PHE A 415 -13.52 -7.89 -23.86
CA PHE A 415 -13.23 -9.29 -24.18
C PHE A 415 -12.28 -9.95 -23.18
N ILE A 416 -11.21 -9.24 -22.76
CA ILE A 416 -10.29 -9.73 -21.73
C ILE A 416 -11.04 -10.03 -20.43
N LEU A 417 -11.95 -9.13 -20.01
CA LEU A 417 -12.70 -9.36 -18.80
C LEU A 417 -13.62 -10.58 -18.92
N GLN A 418 -14.31 -10.75 -20.05
CA GLN A 418 -15.16 -11.93 -20.27
C GLN A 418 -14.35 -13.23 -20.17
N LEU A 419 -13.14 -13.27 -20.72
CA LEU A 419 -12.24 -14.42 -20.64
C LEU A 419 -11.78 -14.70 -19.20
N LEU A 420 -11.46 -13.65 -18.44
CA LEU A 420 -10.98 -13.77 -17.07
C LEU A 420 -12.14 -14.10 -16.12
N ALA A 421 -13.12 -13.22 -16.01
CA ALA A 421 -14.18 -13.28 -15.02
C ALA A 421 -15.26 -14.34 -15.32
N GLY A 422 -15.47 -14.70 -16.59
CA GLY A 422 -16.45 -15.70 -17.01
C GLY A 422 -17.83 -15.13 -17.34
N SER A 423 -18.75 -16.00 -17.75
CA SER A 423 -20.04 -15.64 -18.37
C SER A 423 -20.99 -14.86 -17.46
N TYR A 424 -20.96 -15.08 -16.14
CA TYR A 424 -21.79 -14.32 -15.18
C TYR A 424 -21.54 -12.81 -15.23
N TRP A 425 -20.33 -12.40 -15.64
CA TRP A 425 -19.95 -11.00 -15.71
C TRP A 425 -20.21 -10.40 -17.09
N SER A 426 -20.31 -11.22 -18.12
CA SER A 426 -20.53 -10.79 -19.51
C SER A 426 -21.87 -10.11 -19.72
N SER A 427 -22.91 -10.48 -18.95
CA SER A 427 -24.25 -9.89 -19.01
C SER A 427 -24.38 -8.59 -18.20
N THR A 428 -23.34 -8.17 -17.47
CA THR A 428 -23.35 -6.96 -16.63
C THR A 428 -22.68 -5.77 -17.30
N SER A 429 -22.66 -4.62 -16.62
CA SER A 429 -21.88 -3.45 -17.02
C SER A 429 -20.35 -3.66 -16.93
N ALA A 430 -19.88 -4.75 -16.30
CA ALA A 430 -18.46 -4.97 -15.99
C ALA A 430 -17.50 -4.90 -17.18
N PRO A 431 -17.78 -5.53 -18.34
CA PRO A 431 -16.86 -5.47 -19.49
C PRO A 431 -16.65 -4.03 -19.98
N SER A 432 -17.72 -3.23 -20.01
CA SER A 432 -17.64 -1.82 -20.40
C SER A 432 -16.90 -0.98 -19.35
N VAL A 433 -17.24 -1.15 -18.06
CA VAL A 433 -16.57 -0.48 -16.93
C VAL A 433 -15.06 -0.80 -16.92
N PHE A 434 -14.67 -2.04 -17.26
CA PHE A 434 -13.26 -2.43 -17.38
C PHE A 434 -12.55 -1.74 -18.54
N GLY A 435 -13.22 -1.56 -19.69
CA GLY A 435 -12.69 -0.75 -20.80
C GLY A 435 -12.36 0.68 -20.36
N PHE A 436 -13.27 1.33 -19.62
CA PHE A 436 -13.01 2.65 -19.02
C PHE A 436 -11.88 2.61 -17.98
N TYR A 437 -11.76 1.54 -17.21
CA TYR A 437 -10.65 1.40 -16.27
C TYR A 437 -9.30 1.31 -16.98
N ILE A 438 -9.21 0.65 -18.13
CA ILE A 438 -7.95 0.63 -18.91
C ILE A 438 -7.58 2.05 -19.36
N LEU A 439 -8.56 2.90 -19.71
CA LEU A 439 -8.33 4.32 -19.98
C LEU A 439 -7.92 5.12 -18.72
N TYR A 440 -8.17 4.60 -17.52
CA TYR A 440 -7.75 5.21 -16.26
C TYR A 440 -6.28 4.92 -15.93
N ILE A 441 -5.71 3.83 -16.45
CA ILE A 441 -4.30 3.43 -16.25
C ILE A 441 -3.30 4.54 -16.59
N PRO A 442 -3.41 5.28 -17.72
CA PRO A 442 -2.56 6.44 -18.00
C PRO A 442 -2.51 7.46 -16.85
N PHE A 443 -3.68 7.80 -16.28
CA PHE A 443 -3.76 8.77 -15.18
C PHE A 443 -3.08 8.25 -13.92
N LEU A 444 -3.22 6.95 -13.61
CA LEU A 444 -2.49 6.31 -12.52
C LEU A 444 -0.97 6.40 -12.74
N ALA A 445 -0.50 6.10 -13.95
CA ALA A 445 0.92 6.12 -14.29
C ALA A 445 1.53 7.52 -14.12
N PHE A 446 0.90 8.55 -14.69
CA PHE A 446 1.40 9.92 -14.60
C PHE A 446 1.27 10.49 -13.19
N ASN A 447 0.14 10.25 -12.50
CA ASN A 447 -0.01 10.70 -11.11
C ASN A 447 1.08 10.07 -10.22
N GLY A 448 1.24 8.75 -10.27
CA GLY A 448 2.19 8.02 -9.43
C GLY A 448 3.64 8.47 -9.64
N SER A 449 4.09 8.57 -10.90
CA SER A 449 5.48 8.98 -11.21
C SER A 449 5.79 10.42 -10.80
N LEU A 450 4.90 11.37 -11.11
CA LEU A 450 5.11 12.79 -10.78
C LEU A 450 5.03 13.02 -9.27
N GLU A 451 4.08 12.39 -8.61
CA GLU A 451 3.91 12.51 -7.16
C GLU A 451 5.08 11.85 -6.40
N ALA A 452 5.57 10.70 -6.86
CA ALA A 452 6.77 10.07 -6.32
C ALA A 452 8.01 10.99 -6.44
N PHE A 453 8.16 11.69 -7.57
CA PHE A 453 9.21 12.69 -7.73
C PHE A 453 9.04 13.86 -6.75
N VAL A 454 7.85 14.47 -6.68
CA VAL A 454 7.57 15.58 -5.75
C VAL A 454 7.87 15.17 -4.31
N GLN A 455 7.40 13.99 -3.88
CA GLN A 455 7.62 13.48 -2.53
C GLN A 455 9.09 13.23 -2.19
N SER A 456 9.92 12.96 -3.19
CA SER A 456 11.34 12.70 -2.99
C SER A 456 12.19 13.97 -2.87
N VAL A 457 11.70 15.12 -3.35
CA VAL A 457 12.48 16.37 -3.45
C VAL A 457 11.86 17.52 -2.65
N ALA A 458 10.54 17.55 -2.50
CA ALA A 458 9.85 18.68 -1.89
C ALA A 458 10.14 18.81 -0.38
N SER A 459 10.23 20.05 0.09
CA SER A 459 10.40 20.32 1.52
C SER A 459 9.12 19.98 2.31
N ALA A 460 9.27 19.83 3.63
CA ALA A 460 8.15 19.54 4.53
C ALA A 460 7.00 20.57 4.43
N SER A 461 7.30 21.86 4.18
CA SER A 461 6.27 22.88 3.98
C SER A 461 5.46 22.66 2.70
N HIS A 462 6.11 22.25 1.60
CA HIS A 462 5.44 21.94 0.35
C HIS A 462 4.60 20.66 0.45
N LEU A 463 5.11 19.63 1.13
CA LEU A 463 4.34 18.39 1.37
C LEU A 463 3.09 18.66 2.24
N ARG A 464 3.18 19.57 3.22
CA ARG A 464 2.02 20.00 3.99
C ARG A 464 0.98 20.71 3.11
N ARG A 465 1.42 21.60 2.21
CA ARG A 465 0.53 22.28 1.26
C ARG A 465 -0.11 21.28 0.27
N GLN A 466 0.64 20.29 -0.18
CA GLN A 466 0.11 19.19 -1.00
C GLN A 466 -0.97 18.43 -0.23
N SER A 467 -0.73 18.05 1.02
CA SER A 467 -1.70 17.35 1.87
C SER A 467 -3.00 18.16 2.07
N GLN A 468 -2.89 19.48 2.25
CA GLN A 468 -4.06 20.37 2.30
C GLN A 468 -4.80 20.44 0.97
N ALA A 469 -4.08 20.50 -0.16
CA ALA A 469 -4.68 20.47 -1.49
C ALA A 469 -5.40 19.14 -1.77
N MET A 470 -4.91 18.01 -1.26
CA MET A 470 -5.57 16.71 -1.40
C MET A 470 -6.97 16.69 -0.78
N ILE A 471 -7.20 17.41 0.34
CA ILE A 471 -8.54 17.52 0.94
C ILE A 471 -9.52 18.19 -0.04
N LEU A 472 -9.08 19.27 -0.71
CA LEU A 472 -9.89 19.94 -1.73
C LEU A 472 -10.14 19.02 -2.94
N PHE A 473 -9.15 18.25 -3.34
CA PHE A 473 -9.29 17.30 -4.46
C PHE A 473 -10.25 16.16 -4.11
N THR A 474 -10.28 15.68 -2.87
CA THR A 474 -11.28 14.73 -2.39
C THR A 474 -12.69 15.31 -2.44
N ALA A 475 -12.87 16.59 -2.06
CA ALA A 475 -14.17 17.26 -2.17
C ALA A 475 -14.62 17.40 -3.64
N LEU A 476 -13.71 17.78 -4.54
CA LEU A 476 -13.96 17.83 -5.98
C LEU A 476 -14.31 16.44 -6.54
N PHE A 477 -13.58 15.41 -6.12
CA PHE A 477 -13.86 14.03 -6.49
C PHE A 477 -15.27 13.62 -6.06
N ALA A 478 -15.64 13.83 -4.79
CA ALA A 478 -16.97 13.53 -4.28
C ALA A 478 -18.07 14.26 -5.07
N PHE A 479 -17.86 15.55 -5.36
CA PHE A 479 -18.77 16.34 -6.18
C PHE A 479 -18.90 15.75 -7.60
N SER A 480 -17.78 15.50 -8.29
CA SER A 480 -17.81 14.92 -9.63
C SER A 480 -18.44 13.53 -9.69
N SER A 481 -18.20 12.69 -8.68
CA SER A 481 -18.80 11.36 -8.55
C SER A 481 -20.31 11.47 -8.43
N TYR A 482 -20.83 12.39 -7.61
CA TYR A 482 -22.26 12.64 -7.51
C TYR A 482 -22.90 12.95 -8.88
N PHE A 483 -22.33 13.91 -9.62
CA PHE A 483 -22.88 14.29 -10.93
C PHE A 483 -22.81 13.18 -11.97
N PHE A 484 -21.70 12.44 -12.06
CA PHE A 484 -21.58 11.39 -13.07
C PHE A 484 -22.39 10.13 -12.74
N MET A 485 -22.60 9.85 -11.46
CA MET A 485 -23.35 8.67 -11.03
C MET A 485 -24.85 8.90 -10.99
N HIS A 486 -25.31 10.13 -10.75
CA HIS A 486 -26.73 10.51 -10.69
C HIS A 486 -27.19 11.35 -11.89
N ALA A 487 -28.45 11.79 -11.87
CA ALA A 487 -29.00 12.67 -12.88
C ALA A 487 -28.16 13.96 -12.99
N PRO A 488 -27.80 14.40 -14.21
CA PRO A 488 -28.38 13.99 -15.50
C PRO A 488 -27.70 12.80 -16.21
N PHE A 489 -26.56 12.29 -15.72
CA PHE A 489 -25.73 11.35 -16.49
C PHE A 489 -26.07 9.87 -16.24
N ASN A 490 -26.32 9.46 -14.99
CA ASN A 490 -26.64 8.08 -14.60
C ASN A 490 -25.64 7.03 -15.13
N TRP A 491 -24.33 7.32 -15.10
CA TRP A 491 -23.29 6.42 -15.63
C TRP A 491 -22.82 5.34 -14.64
N GLY A 492 -23.40 5.28 -13.44
CA GLY A 492 -23.09 4.27 -12.43
C GLY A 492 -21.59 4.11 -12.16
N ALA A 493 -21.08 2.88 -12.18
CA ALA A 493 -19.66 2.59 -11.95
C ALA A 493 -18.71 3.21 -13.00
N GLN A 494 -19.17 3.46 -14.23
CA GLN A 494 -18.37 4.15 -15.25
C GLN A 494 -18.15 5.62 -14.87
N GLY A 495 -19.21 6.27 -14.39
CA GLY A 495 -19.15 7.65 -13.91
C GLY A 495 -18.14 7.84 -12.79
N LEU A 496 -18.04 6.87 -11.89
CA LEU A 496 -17.05 6.88 -10.81
C LEU A 496 -15.60 6.74 -11.32
N ILE A 497 -15.36 5.93 -12.36
CA ILE A 497 -14.03 5.84 -12.98
C ILE A 497 -13.65 7.19 -13.62
N ILE A 498 -14.60 7.85 -14.30
CA ILE A 498 -14.36 9.16 -14.91
C ILE A 498 -14.11 10.23 -13.83
N ALA A 499 -14.85 10.22 -12.72
CA ALA A 499 -14.59 11.07 -11.56
C ALA A 499 -13.16 10.85 -11.02
N ASN A 500 -12.70 9.60 -10.96
CA ASN A 500 -11.33 9.28 -10.58
C ASN A 500 -10.29 9.80 -11.59
N MET A 501 -10.57 9.73 -12.90
CA MET A 501 -9.71 10.35 -13.92
C MET A 501 -9.59 11.87 -13.71
N LEU A 502 -10.70 12.56 -13.41
CA LEU A 502 -10.68 13.99 -13.10
C LEU A 502 -9.84 14.28 -11.85
N ASN A 503 -10.04 13.51 -10.77
CA ASN A 503 -9.28 13.64 -9.54
C ASN A 503 -7.76 13.49 -9.81
N MET A 504 -7.37 12.44 -10.54
CA MET A 504 -5.97 12.23 -10.92
C MET A 504 -5.43 13.33 -11.84
N SER A 505 -6.26 13.88 -12.73
CA SER A 505 -5.88 15.00 -13.60
C SER A 505 -5.48 16.23 -12.81
N VAL A 506 -6.28 16.62 -11.81
CA VAL A 506 -5.98 17.77 -10.95
C VAL A 506 -4.69 17.53 -10.15
N ARG A 507 -4.47 16.29 -9.67
CA ARG A 507 -3.22 15.92 -8.99
C ARG A 507 -2.00 16.00 -9.92
N ILE A 508 -2.12 15.53 -11.16
CA ILE A 508 -1.07 15.63 -12.19
C ILE A 508 -0.74 17.09 -12.47
N ILE A 509 -1.76 17.95 -12.63
CA ILE A 509 -1.57 19.39 -12.84
C ILE A 509 -0.82 20.01 -11.65
N TRP A 510 -1.25 19.72 -10.42
CA TRP A 510 -0.60 20.23 -9.22
C TRP A 510 0.87 19.85 -9.14
N CYS A 511 1.20 18.56 -9.36
CA CYS A 511 2.58 18.10 -9.36
C CYS A 511 3.39 18.74 -10.49
N SER A 512 2.81 18.86 -11.69
CA SER A 512 3.46 19.47 -12.85
C SER A 512 3.78 20.95 -12.61
N LEU A 513 2.87 21.71 -11.98
CA LEU A 513 3.09 23.11 -11.63
C LEU A 513 4.21 23.27 -10.59
N TRP A 514 4.31 22.35 -9.63
CA TRP A 514 5.40 22.34 -8.67
C TRP A 514 6.74 22.00 -9.34
N ILE A 515 6.79 20.97 -10.18
CA ILE A 515 8.00 20.57 -10.93
C ILE A 515 8.49 21.69 -11.85
N LYS A 516 7.57 22.39 -12.51
CA LYS A 516 7.85 23.59 -13.31
C LYS A 516 8.52 24.68 -12.47
N SER A 517 8.06 24.88 -11.24
CA SER A 517 8.61 25.86 -10.31
C SER A 517 10.02 25.45 -9.84
N TYR A 518 10.23 24.16 -9.57
CA TYR A 518 11.53 23.61 -9.13
C TYR A 518 12.63 23.71 -10.20
N TYR A 519 12.33 23.33 -11.45
CA TYR A 519 13.31 23.36 -12.54
C TYR A 519 13.43 24.73 -13.24
N LYS A 520 12.50 25.66 -13.00
CA LYS A 520 12.29 26.90 -13.76
C LYS A 520 11.81 26.63 -15.20
N LEU A 521 11.09 27.61 -15.78
CA LEU A 521 10.32 27.45 -17.02
C LEU A 521 11.13 26.90 -18.21
N LYS A 522 12.33 27.42 -18.45
CA LYS A 522 13.15 27.04 -19.62
C LYS A 522 13.56 25.56 -19.59
N ILE A 523 13.97 25.09 -18.42
CA ILE A 523 14.41 23.70 -18.22
C ILE A 523 13.21 22.75 -18.22
N PHE A 524 12.07 23.19 -17.66
CA PHE A 524 10.83 22.42 -17.69
C PHE A 524 10.32 22.18 -19.12
N LYS A 525 10.45 23.16 -20.03
CA LYS A 525 10.10 22.95 -21.45
C LYS A 525 10.93 21.83 -22.09
N ASN A 526 12.22 21.75 -21.76
CA ASN A 526 13.08 20.67 -22.24
C ASN A 526 12.63 19.32 -21.68
N LEU A 527 12.32 19.24 -20.39
CA LEU A 527 11.76 18.02 -19.76
C LEU A 527 10.51 17.52 -20.50
N VAL A 528 9.57 18.42 -20.81
CA VAL A 528 8.33 18.08 -21.52
C VAL A 528 8.63 17.66 -22.96
N SER A 529 9.51 18.37 -23.66
CA SER A 529 9.91 18.03 -25.02
C SER A 529 10.56 16.64 -25.10
N ASP A 530 11.42 16.30 -24.14
CA ASP A 530 12.11 15.01 -24.08
C ASP A 530 11.19 13.87 -23.63
N ALA A 531 10.12 14.20 -22.88
CA ALA A 531 9.14 13.23 -22.42
C ALA A 531 8.10 12.88 -23.49
N LEU A 532 7.85 13.77 -24.45
CA LEU A 532 6.86 13.55 -25.50
C LEU A 532 7.37 12.57 -26.56
N PRO A 533 6.49 11.70 -27.09
CA PRO A 533 6.82 10.78 -28.16
C PRO A 533 7.13 11.54 -29.45
N SER A 534 7.94 10.94 -30.33
CA SER A 534 8.20 11.51 -31.64
C SER A 534 6.91 11.61 -32.48
N LYS A 535 6.89 12.54 -33.45
CA LYS A 535 5.74 12.71 -34.36
C LYS A 535 5.41 11.41 -35.12
N VAL A 536 6.42 10.59 -35.42
CA VAL A 536 6.26 9.28 -36.07
C VAL A 536 5.51 8.30 -35.17
N ILE A 537 5.85 8.24 -33.89
CA ILE A 537 5.15 7.40 -32.92
C ILE A 537 3.71 7.89 -32.75
N LEU A 538 3.48 9.21 -32.67
CA LEU A 538 2.13 9.75 -32.57
C LEU A 538 1.28 9.43 -33.80
N LEU A 539 1.84 9.56 -35.01
CA LEU A 539 1.14 9.20 -36.25
C LEU A 539 0.83 7.70 -36.29
N SER A 540 1.80 6.86 -35.95
CA SER A 540 1.60 5.40 -35.87
C SER A 540 0.54 5.04 -34.85
N PHE A 541 0.52 5.71 -33.69
CA PHE A 541 -0.54 5.56 -32.70
C PHE A 541 -1.91 5.89 -33.28
N LEU A 542 -2.07 7.04 -33.93
CA LEU A 542 -3.35 7.46 -34.50
C LEU A 542 -3.84 6.47 -35.56
N VAL A 543 -2.96 6.00 -36.45
CA VAL A 543 -3.28 5.02 -37.49
C VAL A 543 -3.69 3.68 -36.88
N ASN A 544 -2.93 3.15 -35.92
CA ASN A 544 -3.24 1.87 -35.28
C ASN A 544 -4.48 1.96 -34.37
N CYS A 545 -4.70 3.09 -33.70
CA CYS A 545 -5.89 3.33 -32.88
C CYS A 545 -7.14 3.44 -33.76
N ALA A 546 -7.07 4.19 -34.87
CA ALA A 546 -8.17 4.28 -35.83
C ALA A 546 -8.43 2.93 -36.49
N GLY A 547 -7.38 2.20 -36.89
CA GLY A 547 -7.50 0.85 -37.44
C GLY A 547 -8.16 -0.11 -36.45
N ALA A 548 -7.69 -0.16 -35.21
CA ALA A 548 -8.30 -0.96 -34.15
C ALA A 548 -9.79 -0.64 -33.96
N TYR A 549 -10.15 0.64 -33.92
CA TYR A 549 -11.53 1.07 -33.67
C TYR A 549 -12.47 0.88 -34.88
N TYR A 550 -12.06 1.29 -36.08
CA TYR A 550 -12.93 1.27 -37.26
C TYR A 550 -12.93 -0.06 -38.02
N ILE A 551 -11.84 -0.83 -37.98
CA ILE A 551 -11.74 -2.12 -38.72
C ILE A 551 -12.23 -3.27 -37.86
N VAL A 552 -11.92 -3.26 -36.55
CA VAL A 552 -12.29 -4.36 -35.64
C VAL A 552 -13.43 -3.95 -34.71
N GLY A 553 -13.36 -2.76 -34.10
CA GLY A 553 -14.34 -2.32 -33.13
C GLY A 553 -14.23 -3.06 -31.80
N ILE A 554 -15.37 -3.34 -31.16
CA ILE A 554 -15.42 -4.08 -29.91
C ILE A 554 -15.22 -5.57 -30.22
N VAL A 555 -14.18 -6.15 -29.62
CA VAL A 555 -13.81 -7.55 -29.82
C VAL A 555 -14.83 -8.46 -29.13
N ASN A 556 -15.37 -9.43 -29.88
CA ASN A 556 -16.24 -10.49 -29.36
C ASN A 556 -15.65 -11.88 -29.59
N THR A 557 -14.73 -12.03 -30.54
CA THR A 557 -14.12 -13.32 -30.89
C THR A 557 -12.60 -13.33 -30.70
N VAL A 558 -12.04 -14.53 -30.52
CA VAL A 558 -10.58 -14.72 -30.45
C VAL A 558 -9.88 -14.25 -31.73
N SER A 559 -10.51 -14.41 -32.90
CA SER A 559 -9.95 -13.94 -34.18
C SER A 559 -9.82 -12.42 -34.21
N GLU A 560 -10.84 -11.68 -33.77
CA GLU A 560 -10.80 -10.23 -33.64
C GLU A 560 -9.75 -9.77 -32.61
N ALA A 561 -9.59 -10.51 -31.51
CA ALA A 561 -8.55 -10.25 -30.53
C ALA A 561 -7.14 -10.32 -31.18
N PHE A 562 -6.88 -11.34 -32.02
CA PHE A 562 -5.63 -11.44 -32.77
C PHE A 562 -5.42 -10.29 -33.75
N LYS A 563 -6.49 -9.77 -34.37
CA LYS A 563 -6.39 -8.57 -35.24
C LYS A 563 -5.95 -7.33 -34.45
N ILE A 564 -6.54 -7.09 -33.27
CA ILE A 564 -6.11 -6.00 -32.38
C ILE A 564 -4.65 -6.18 -31.95
N LEU A 565 -4.25 -7.41 -31.60
CA LEU A 565 -2.85 -7.70 -31.26
C LEU A 565 -1.91 -7.41 -32.44
N GLY A 566 -2.34 -7.63 -33.68
CA GLY A 566 -1.62 -7.21 -34.88
C GLY A 566 -1.32 -5.71 -34.91
N PHE A 567 -2.34 -4.86 -34.70
CA PHE A 567 -2.15 -3.40 -34.61
C PHE A 567 -1.22 -2.99 -33.47
N VAL A 568 -1.35 -3.65 -32.31
CA VAL A 568 -0.47 -3.43 -31.15
C VAL A 568 0.99 -3.79 -31.51
N LEU A 569 1.23 -4.90 -32.19
CA LEU A 569 2.57 -5.34 -32.59
C LEU A 569 3.21 -4.37 -33.60
N VAL A 570 2.43 -3.85 -34.56
CA VAL A 570 2.91 -2.83 -35.51
C VAL A 570 3.30 -1.55 -34.78
N PHE A 571 2.45 -1.09 -33.85
CA PHE A 571 2.74 0.09 -33.04
C PHE A 571 3.99 -0.11 -32.16
N MET A 572 4.11 -1.26 -31.48
CA MET A 572 5.28 -1.63 -30.70
C MET A 572 6.56 -1.69 -31.53
N SER A 573 6.49 -2.24 -32.74
CA SER A 573 7.61 -2.27 -33.67
C SER A 573 8.06 -0.86 -34.07
N THR A 574 7.10 0.07 -34.24
CA THR A 574 7.41 1.48 -34.50
C THR A 574 8.14 2.13 -33.32
N ILE A 575 7.70 1.85 -32.09
CA ILE A 575 8.37 2.35 -30.87
C ILE A 575 9.80 1.82 -30.80
N VAL A 576 9.99 0.51 -30.97
CA VAL A 576 11.32 -0.13 -30.91
C VAL A 576 12.24 0.42 -32.00
N TRP A 577 11.72 0.63 -33.21
CA TRP A 577 12.50 1.20 -34.32
C TRP A 577 12.93 2.64 -34.04
N GLN A 578 12.03 3.49 -33.54
CA GLN A 578 12.39 4.88 -33.24
C GLN A 578 13.27 5.04 -32.01
N GLU A 579 13.15 4.15 -31.03
CA GLU A 579 13.91 4.19 -29.78
C GLU A 579 15.10 3.22 -29.77
N LYS A 580 15.55 2.78 -30.96
CA LYS A 580 16.57 1.73 -31.14
C LYS A 580 17.84 1.96 -30.32
N ASP A 581 18.27 3.22 -30.17
CA ASP A 581 19.50 3.55 -29.47
C ASP A 581 19.38 3.33 -27.96
N LEU A 582 18.18 3.55 -27.39
CA LEU A 582 17.93 3.28 -25.97
C LEU A 582 17.77 1.80 -25.70
N PHE A 583 17.08 1.06 -26.57
CA PHE A 583 16.97 -0.40 -26.44
C PHE A 583 18.35 -1.06 -26.56
N THR A 584 19.17 -0.64 -27.51
CA THR A 584 20.55 -1.14 -27.67
C THR A 584 21.37 -0.89 -26.40
N ARG A 585 21.32 0.32 -25.84
CA ARG A 585 22.01 0.65 -24.57
C ARG A 585 21.50 -0.18 -23.39
N ALA A 586 20.18 -0.38 -23.28
CA ALA A 586 19.60 -1.19 -22.21
C ALA A 586 20.04 -2.65 -22.29
N ILE A 587 20.06 -3.23 -23.50
CA ILE A 587 20.51 -4.60 -23.75
C ILE A 587 22.01 -4.75 -23.42
N GLU A 588 22.84 -3.77 -23.79
CA GLU A 588 24.27 -3.78 -23.44
C GLU A 588 24.51 -3.76 -21.93
N ILE A 589 23.75 -2.94 -21.19
CA ILE A 589 23.82 -2.90 -19.72
C ILE A 589 23.40 -4.25 -19.12
N LEU A 590 22.35 -4.87 -19.66
CA LEU A 590 21.87 -6.17 -19.20
C LEU A 590 22.91 -7.26 -19.45
N LYS A 591 23.51 -7.30 -20.65
CA LYS A 591 24.58 -8.23 -21.02
C LYS A 591 25.83 -8.07 -20.15
N ARG A 592 26.17 -6.83 -19.76
CA ARG A 592 27.30 -6.56 -18.86
C ARG A 592 27.04 -7.04 -17.43
N LYS A 593 25.79 -7.00 -16.95
CA LYS A 593 25.42 -7.56 -15.64
C LYS A 593 25.42 -9.09 -15.66
N LEU A 594 24.82 -9.70 -16.68
CA LEU A 594 24.77 -11.16 -16.85
C LEU A 594 26.14 -11.81 -17.12
N LYS A 595 27.18 -11.04 -17.44
CA LYS A 595 28.57 -11.51 -17.54
C LYS A 595 29.37 -11.35 -16.24
N LYS A 596 28.82 -10.64 -15.25
CA LYS A 596 29.47 -10.38 -13.95
C LYS A 596 28.91 -11.26 -12.82
N ASP A 597 27.70 -11.76 -12.99
CA ASP A 597 27.14 -12.89 -12.25
C ASP A 597 27.54 -14.21 -12.96
#